data_AF-A0A7C5FSP2-F1
#
_entry.id   AF-A0A7C5FSP2-F1
#
_cell.length_a   1.000
_cell.length_b   1.000
_cell.length_c   1.000
_cell.angle_alpha   90.00
_cell.angle_beta   90.00
_cell.angle_gamma   90.00
#
_symmetry.space_group_name_H-M   'P 1'
#
loop_
_entity.id
_entity.type
_entity.pdbx_description
1 polymer ?
#
loop_
_entity_poly.entity_id
_entity_poly.type
_entity_poly.pdbx_seq_one_letter_code
_entity_poly.pdbx_strand_id
1 'polypeptide(L)'
;MKRDYNGYKAYSYLEPNVDYTPYEFADWNWTGGYLIPLDSSQESRLKKLMEENIFIALHEHPTYFPKNIAETKQYNRDGREFCAYDALAESYLDCVFDNMMDGTCQITSKNGWKWTDVLHDLGMRLCDLAHQDFLIQCKTVSDIERAHREGKIAWVPSMEGAAPIENELDRIDILYGLGVRLLGVTYSESNALGNGMKEDRDGGLTKFGKEAVRRMNKVG
;
A
#
# COMPACT_ATOMS: atom_id res chain seq x y z
N MET A 1 8.72 2.71 16.91
CA MET A 1 7.78 3.75 17.34
C MET A 1 8.22 5.15 16.92
N LYS A 2 7.45 5.75 16.02
CA LYS A 2 7.61 7.10 15.48
C LYS A 2 6.95 8.10 16.44
N ARG A 3 7.77 8.92 17.11
CA ARG A 3 7.34 9.79 18.21
C ARG A 3 6.57 11.04 17.76
N ASP A 4 6.72 11.42 16.49
CA ASP A 4 6.14 12.64 15.93
C ASP A 4 4.75 12.42 15.30
N TYR A 5 4.21 11.19 15.40
CA TYR A 5 2.84 10.92 14.98
C TYR A 5 1.84 11.61 15.92
N ASN A 6 0.98 12.45 15.36
CA ASN A 6 0.02 13.29 16.08
C ASN A 6 -1.33 12.61 16.38
N GLY A 7 -1.49 11.33 16.02
CA GLY A 7 -2.75 10.60 16.22
C GLY A 7 -3.78 10.77 15.09
N TYR A 8 -3.38 11.29 13.92
CA TYR A 8 -4.26 11.38 12.75
C TYR A 8 -4.89 10.04 12.39
N LYS A 9 -6.22 10.00 12.31
CA LYS A 9 -6.96 8.82 11.82
C LYS A 9 -7.39 9.07 10.39
N ALA A 10 -7.33 8.02 9.56
CA ALA A 10 -7.79 8.06 8.17
C ALA A 10 -9.19 8.68 8.09
N TYR A 11 -9.33 9.70 7.25
CA TYR A 11 -10.55 10.47 7.02
C TYR A 11 -11.15 11.16 8.27
N SER A 12 -10.35 11.45 9.30
CA SER A 12 -10.82 12.13 10.53
C SER A 12 -11.36 13.55 10.31
N TYR A 13 -11.16 14.12 9.13
CA TYR A 13 -11.74 15.39 8.69
C TYR A 13 -13.16 15.27 8.12
N LEU A 14 -13.71 14.06 7.99
CA LEU A 14 -15.06 13.78 7.50
C LEU A 14 -16.01 13.37 8.63
N GLU A 15 -17.32 13.51 8.40
CA GLU A 15 -18.36 13.16 9.37
C GLU A 15 -18.94 11.74 9.09
N PRO A 16 -18.80 10.78 10.03
CA PRO A 16 -19.39 9.45 9.88
C PRO A 16 -20.92 9.48 9.79
N ASN A 17 -21.51 8.62 8.94
CA ASN A 17 -22.93 8.59 8.58
C ASN A 17 -23.44 9.78 7.76
N VAL A 18 -22.59 10.77 7.48
CA VAL A 18 -22.88 11.86 6.54
C VAL A 18 -22.06 11.67 5.27
N ASP A 19 -20.74 11.58 5.41
CA ASP A 19 -19.81 11.47 4.29
C ASP A 19 -19.47 10.02 3.93
N TYR A 20 -19.60 9.10 4.88
CA TYR A 20 -19.26 7.69 4.68
C TYR A 20 -19.97 6.75 5.68
N THR A 21 -20.07 5.47 5.31
CA THR A 21 -20.57 4.39 6.17
C THR A 21 -19.50 4.02 7.22
N PRO A 22 -19.75 4.17 8.53
CA PRO A 22 -18.79 3.76 9.55
C PRO A 22 -18.77 2.23 9.72
N TYR A 23 -17.59 1.70 10.03
CA TYR A 23 -17.36 0.29 10.36
C TYR A 23 -16.67 0.17 11.72
N GLU A 24 -16.96 -0.90 12.46
CA GLU A 24 -16.12 -1.31 13.59
C GLU A 24 -14.93 -2.08 13.03
N PHE A 25 -13.71 -1.57 13.21
CA PHE A 25 -12.51 -2.21 12.69
C PHE A 25 -11.93 -3.25 13.64
N ALA A 26 -11.29 -4.28 13.07
CA ALA A 26 -10.47 -5.22 13.84
C ALA A 26 -9.26 -4.48 14.44
N ASP A 27 -8.84 -4.89 15.63
CA ASP A 27 -7.59 -4.41 16.23
C ASP A 27 -6.42 -4.92 15.37
N TRP A 28 -5.55 -4.00 14.91
CA TRP A 28 -4.36 -4.38 14.15
C TRP A 28 -3.39 -5.23 14.99
N ASN A 29 -3.46 -5.13 16.33
CA ASN A 29 -2.66 -5.87 17.28
C ASN A 29 -3.45 -6.97 18.01
N TRP A 30 -4.46 -7.55 17.36
CA TRP A 30 -5.37 -8.53 17.97
C TRP A 30 -4.69 -9.77 18.59
N THR A 31 -3.51 -10.18 18.11
CA THR A 31 -2.72 -11.27 18.70
C THR A 31 -1.86 -10.84 19.89
N GLY A 32 -1.79 -9.54 20.16
CA GLY A 32 -0.76 -8.93 20.98
C GLY A 32 0.60 -8.89 20.27
N GLY A 33 1.38 -7.86 20.62
CA GLY A 33 2.73 -7.70 20.11
C GLY A 33 3.67 -8.69 20.81
N TYR A 34 4.50 -9.39 20.05
CA TYR A 34 5.57 -10.22 20.60
C TYR A 34 6.87 -9.41 20.67
N LEU A 35 7.05 -8.67 21.77
CA LEU A 35 8.29 -7.94 22.02
C LEU A 35 9.31 -8.85 22.71
N ILE A 36 10.51 -8.90 22.17
CA ILE A 36 11.65 -9.57 22.81
C ILE A 36 12.18 -8.62 23.88
N PRO A 37 12.21 -9.01 25.17
CA PRO A 37 12.78 -8.17 26.21
C PRO A 37 14.27 -7.93 25.94
N LEU A 38 14.66 -6.65 25.88
CA LEU A 38 16.04 -6.24 25.66
C LEU A 38 16.64 -5.71 26.96
N ASP A 39 17.90 -6.05 27.22
CA ASP A 39 18.68 -5.38 28.25
C ASP A 39 19.09 -3.95 27.80
N SER A 40 19.63 -3.14 28.72
CA SER A 40 19.98 -1.75 28.42
C SER A 40 21.04 -1.58 27.31
N SER A 41 21.93 -2.56 27.14
CA SER A 41 22.93 -2.56 26.07
C SER A 41 22.28 -2.86 24.72
N GLN A 42 21.39 -3.84 24.69
CA GLN A 42 20.61 -4.21 23.51
C GLN A 42 19.66 -3.09 23.07
N GLU A 43 18.98 -2.42 24.01
CA GLU A 43 18.15 -1.25 23.74
C GLU A 43 18.96 -0.09 23.13
N SER A 44 20.15 0.16 23.68
CA SER A 44 21.05 1.18 23.14
C SER A 44 21.52 0.84 21.73
N ARG A 45 21.80 -0.45 21.46
CA ARG A 45 22.15 -0.95 20.14
C ARG A 45 20.98 -0.82 19.16
N LEU A 46 19.76 -1.15 19.57
CA LEU A 46 18.56 -1.01 18.74
C LEU A 46 18.36 0.44 18.32
N LYS A 47 18.42 1.39 19.27
CA LYS A 47 18.32 2.83 18.99
C LYS A 47 19.37 3.28 17.97
N LYS A 48 20.62 2.86 18.16
CA LYS A 48 21.69 3.17 17.21
C LYS A 48 21.40 2.61 15.82
N LEU A 49 20.92 1.37 15.71
CA LEU A 49 20.53 0.78 14.42
C LEU A 49 19.40 1.57 13.77
N MET A 50 18.41 2.00 14.54
CA MET A 50 17.31 2.84 14.06
C MET A 50 17.75 4.22 13.59
N GLU A 51 18.75 4.82 14.23
CA GLU A 51 19.27 6.14 13.86
C GLU A 51 20.20 6.09 12.64
N GLU A 52 20.93 4.99 12.46
CA GLU A 52 21.94 4.86 11.40
C GLU A 52 21.42 4.18 10.13
N ASN A 53 20.26 3.53 10.16
CA ASN A 53 19.75 2.72 9.05
C ASN A 53 18.31 3.04 8.70
N ILE A 54 17.98 2.89 7.42
CA ILE A 54 16.64 3.03 6.88
C ILE A 54 15.97 1.65 6.82
N PHE A 55 14.79 1.52 7.42
CA PHE A 55 14.00 0.29 7.41
C PHE A 55 12.90 0.36 6.35
N ILE A 56 12.89 -0.60 5.43
CA ILE A 56 11.97 -0.60 4.28
C ILE A 56 11.16 -1.89 4.28
N ALA A 57 9.83 -1.78 4.28
CA ALA A 57 8.92 -2.88 3.97
C ALA A 57 8.53 -2.81 2.48
N LEU A 58 8.89 -3.83 1.72
CA LEU A 58 8.66 -3.89 0.26
C LEU A 58 7.26 -4.36 -0.13
N HIS A 59 6.42 -4.72 0.84
CA HIS A 59 5.08 -5.22 0.60
C HIS A 59 4.23 -5.18 1.86
N GLU A 60 3.20 -4.33 1.90
CA GLU A 60 2.24 -4.22 3.00
C GLU A 60 0.85 -3.81 2.49
N HIS A 61 -0.15 -4.03 3.35
CA HIS A 61 -1.49 -3.42 3.23
C HIS A 61 -1.83 -2.75 4.57
N PRO A 62 -1.31 -1.54 4.86
CA PRO A 62 -1.54 -0.84 6.12
C PRO A 62 -2.96 -0.27 6.18
N THR A 63 -3.97 -1.13 6.12
CA THR A 63 -5.39 -0.82 6.05
C THR A 63 -6.15 -1.59 7.11
N TYR A 64 -7.18 -0.96 7.66
CA TYR A 64 -8.10 -1.63 8.56
C TYR A 64 -9.12 -2.46 7.78
N PHE A 65 -9.45 -3.61 8.36
CA PHE A 65 -10.58 -4.44 7.93
C PHE A 65 -11.70 -4.42 8.97
N PRO A 66 -12.98 -4.53 8.55
CA PRO A 66 -14.08 -4.68 9.48
C PRO A 66 -13.87 -5.87 10.42
N LYS A 67 -14.17 -5.66 11.70
CA LYS A 67 -14.12 -6.70 12.73
C LYS A 67 -15.04 -7.87 12.41
N ASN A 68 -16.22 -7.57 11.84
CA ASN A 68 -17.09 -8.58 11.27
C ASN A 68 -16.70 -8.82 9.80
N ILE A 69 -16.04 -9.95 9.54
CA ILE A 69 -15.54 -10.30 8.20
C ILE A 69 -16.64 -10.31 7.12
N ALA A 70 -17.90 -10.55 7.49
CA ALA A 70 -19.02 -10.54 6.55
C ALA A 70 -19.26 -9.15 5.92
N GLU A 71 -18.82 -8.08 6.57
CA GLU A 71 -18.95 -6.70 6.09
C GLU A 71 -17.87 -6.30 5.08
N THR A 72 -16.74 -7.03 5.03
CA THR A 72 -15.60 -6.74 4.16
C THR A 72 -16.00 -6.51 2.71
N LYS A 73 -16.95 -7.31 2.19
CA LYS A 73 -17.40 -7.15 0.82
C LYS A 73 -18.11 -5.81 0.59
N GLN A 74 -18.92 -5.35 1.54
CA GLN A 74 -19.58 -4.05 1.43
C GLN A 74 -18.58 -2.91 1.65
N TYR A 75 -17.68 -3.05 2.63
CA TYR A 75 -16.59 -2.12 2.88
C TYR A 75 -15.73 -1.86 1.64
N ASN A 76 -15.32 -2.92 0.94
CA ASN A 76 -14.57 -2.79 -0.31
C ASN A 76 -15.41 -2.12 -1.41
N ARG A 77 -16.73 -2.31 -1.42
CA ARG A 77 -17.63 -1.65 -2.38
C ARG A 77 -17.84 -0.18 -2.12
N ASP A 78 -17.70 0.25 -0.88
CA ASP A 78 -17.75 1.66 -0.51
C ASP A 78 -16.48 2.41 -1.00
N GLY A 79 -15.41 1.68 -1.37
CA GLY A 79 -14.24 2.23 -2.05
C GLY A 79 -13.38 3.16 -1.21
N ARG A 80 -13.51 3.08 0.12
CA ARG A 80 -12.81 3.96 1.07
C ARG A 80 -12.10 3.12 2.13
N GLU A 81 -10.91 2.65 1.79
CA GLU A 81 -10.05 1.95 2.75
C GLU A 81 -9.41 2.90 3.76
N PHE A 82 -9.47 2.54 5.04
CA PHE A 82 -8.93 3.31 6.16
C PHE A 82 -7.52 2.87 6.48
N CYS A 83 -6.54 3.73 6.22
CA CYS A 83 -5.15 3.45 6.55
C CYS A 83 -4.92 3.36 8.07
N ALA A 84 -4.16 2.36 8.50
CA ALA A 84 -3.79 2.13 9.90
C ALA A 84 -2.54 2.95 10.29
N TYR A 85 -2.67 4.28 10.31
CA TYR A 85 -1.57 5.20 10.63
C TYR A 85 -0.93 4.95 12.00
N ASP A 86 -1.73 4.56 12.99
CA ASP A 86 -1.26 4.21 14.33
C ASP A 86 -0.43 2.92 14.33
N ALA A 87 -0.85 1.88 13.59
CA ALA A 87 -0.05 0.67 13.41
C ALA A 87 1.30 0.99 12.73
N LEU A 88 1.28 1.85 11.72
CA LEU A 88 2.50 2.34 11.06
C LEU A 88 3.40 3.12 12.04
N ALA A 89 2.81 3.97 12.90
CA ALA A 89 3.55 4.72 13.90
C ALA A 89 4.20 3.83 14.97
N GLU A 90 3.63 2.67 15.28
CA GLU A 90 4.22 1.70 16.20
C GLU A 90 5.47 1.01 15.62
N SER A 91 5.51 0.88 14.29
CA SER A 91 6.61 0.24 13.57
C SER A 91 7.96 0.98 13.68
N TYR A 92 9.00 0.33 13.16
CA TYR A 92 10.31 0.93 12.93
C TYR A 92 10.55 1.31 11.46
N LEU A 93 9.51 1.23 10.62
CA LEU A 93 9.65 1.45 9.19
C LEU A 93 9.89 2.92 8.87
N ASP A 94 10.72 3.18 7.88
CA ASP A 94 10.94 4.49 7.26
C ASP A 94 10.34 4.55 5.86
N CYS A 95 10.05 3.40 5.26
CA CYS A 95 9.39 3.28 3.97
C CYS A 95 8.47 2.06 3.94
N VAL A 96 7.31 2.22 3.32
CA VAL A 96 6.36 1.14 3.07
C VAL A 96 5.89 1.16 1.62
N PHE A 97 5.90 0.01 0.98
CA PHE A 97 5.27 -0.23 -0.31
C PHE A 97 3.87 -0.75 -0.05
N ASP A 98 2.89 0.10 -0.31
CA ASP A 98 1.48 -0.13 -0.01
C ASP A 98 0.75 -0.60 -1.28
N ASN A 99 0.26 -1.83 -1.26
CA ASN A 99 -0.50 -2.43 -2.36
C ASN A 99 -1.99 -2.04 -2.34
N MET A 100 -2.43 -1.28 -1.33
CA MET A 100 -3.81 -0.80 -1.17
C MET A 100 -4.81 -1.96 -1.26
N MET A 101 -5.93 -1.81 -1.96
CA MET A 101 -6.91 -2.89 -2.08
C MET A 101 -6.42 -4.07 -2.92
N ASP A 102 -5.53 -3.85 -3.88
CA ASP A 102 -4.99 -4.86 -4.82
C ASP A 102 -6.04 -5.87 -5.34
N GLY A 103 -5.83 -7.18 -5.12
CA GLY A 103 -6.78 -8.24 -5.49
C GLY A 103 -8.17 -8.14 -4.82
N THR A 104 -8.31 -7.34 -3.77
CA THR A 104 -9.58 -7.07 -3.06
C THR A 104 -10.31 -5.82 -3.56
N CYS A 105 -9.77 -5.13 -4.58
CA CYS A 105 -10.30 -3.90 -5.18
C CYS A 105 -11.62 -4.16 -5.95
N GLN A 106 -12.66 -4.55 -5.22
CA GLN A 106 -13.95 -5.04 -5.69
C GLN A 106 -15.03 -3.95 -5.62
N ILE A 107 -14.64 -2.70 -5.91
CA ILE A 107 -15.51 -1.53 -5.80
C ILE A 107 -16.73 -1.69 -6.71
N THR A 108 -16.47 -1.91 -8.01
CA THR A 108 -17.51 -2.13 -9.01
C THR A 108 -17.57 -3.57 -9.49
N SER A 109 -16.48 -4.33 -9.31
CA SER A 109 -16.32 -5.68 -9.86
C SER A 109 -16.30 -6.79 -8.80
N LYS A 110 -16.60 -8.04 -9.22
CA LYS A 110 -16.55 -9.21 -8.33
C LYS A 110 -15.14 -9.79 -8.14
N ASN A 111 -14.20 -9.48 -9.06
CA ASN A 111 -12.92 -10.17 -9.16
C ASN A 111 -11.71 -9.21 -9.07
N GLY A 112 -11.95 -7.95 -8.72
CA GLY A 112 -10.87 -6.97 -8.57
C GLY A 112 -10.26 -6.50 -9.90
N TRP A 113 -9.16 -5.78 -9.76
CA TRP A 113 -8.23 -5.42 -10.85
C TRP A 113 -8.82 -4.55 -11.97
N LYS A 114 -9.96 -3.90 -11.75
CA LYS A 114 -10.51 -2.99 -12.77
C LYS A 114 -9.77 -1.66 -12.73
N TRP A 115 -9.42 -1.18 -13.91
CA TRP A 115 -8.71 0.09 -14.07
C TRP A 115 -9.37 1.24 -13.30
N THR A 116 -10.69 1.37 -13.40
CA THR A 116 -11.46 2.40 -12.71
C THR A 116 -11.44 2.22 -11.19
N ASP A 117 -11.49 0.97 -10.71
CA ASP A 117 -11.51 0.66 -9.28
C ASP A 117 -10.12 0.95 -8.68
N VAL A 118 -9.06 0.58 -9.37
CA VAL A 118 -7.67 0.88 -8.97
C VAL A 118 -7.41 2.39 -8.91
N LEU A 119 -7.85 3.13 -9.93
CA LEU A 119 -7.70 4.58 -9.92
C LEU A 119 -8.53 5.23 -8.81
N HIS A 120 -9.72 4.69 -8.51
CA HIS A 120 -10.53 5.14 -7.40
C HIS A 120 -9.77 4.94 -6.08
N ASP A 121 -9.31 3.72 -5.81
CA ASP A 121 -8.61 3.36 -4.58
C ASP A 121 -7.34 4.22 -4.38
N LEU A 122 -6.47 4.29 -5.40
CA LEU A 122 -5.30 5.14 -5.38
C LEU A 122 -5.66 6.62 -5.14
N GLY A 123 -6.70 7.12 -5.81
CA GLY A 123 -7.17 8.50 -5.63
C GLY A 123 -7.68 8.79 -4.22
N MET A 124 -8.41 7.84 -3.63
CA MET A 124 -8.92 7.94 -2.26
C MET A 124 -7.78 7.95 -1.24
N ARG A 125 -6.79 7.06 -1.41
CA ARG A 125 -5.60 7.03 -0.56
C ARG A 125 -4.79 8.33 -0.66
N LEU A 126 -4.57 8.85 -1.87
CA LEU A 126 -3.89 10.13 -2.08
C LEU A 126 -4.65 11.31 -1.45
N CYS A 127 -5.99 11.29 -1.50
CA CYS A 127 -6.82 12.30 -0.86
C CYS A 127 -6.65 12.30 0.67
N ASP A 128 -6.68 11.13 1.30
CA ASP A 128 -6.44 11.00 2.74
C ASP A 128 -5.03 11.46 3.13
N LEU A 129 -4.02 11.03 2.35
CA LEU A 129 -2.63 11.44 2.57
C LEU A 129 -2.44 12.96 2.53
N ALA A 130 -3.25 13.70 1.77
CA ALA A 130 -3.17 15.16 1.67
C ALA A 130 -3.64 15.90 2.95
N HIS A 131 -4.27 15.20 3.90
CA HIS A 131 -4.83 15.78 5.14
C HIS A 131 -4.02 15.45 6.39
N GLN A 132 -2.86 14.82 6.23
CA GLN A 132 -1.97 14.39 7.31
C GLN A 132 -0.52 14.75 7.01
N ASP A 133 0.35 14.69 8.02
CA ASP A 133 1.75 15.12 7.95
C ASP A 133 2.77 14.02 8.31
N PHE A 134 2.30 12.78 8.55
CA PHE A 134 3.09 11.64 9.00
C PHE A 134 3.65 10.77 7.84
N LEU A 135 2.83 10.45 6.84
CA LEU A 135 3.24 9.76 5.63
C LEU A 135 3.62 10.76 4.52
N ILE A 136 4.72 10.51 3.83
CA ILE A 136 5.18 11.28 2.68
C ILE A 136 4.92 10.45 1.41
N GLN A 137 4.21 11.00 0.42
CA GLN A 137 4.11 10.33 -0.89
C GLN A 137 5.50 10.21 -1.50
N CYS A 138 5.99 8.98 -1.61
CA CYS A 138 7.33 8.67 -2.04
C CYS A 138 7.38 8.44 -3.55
N LYS A 139 8.15 9.28 -4.25
CA LYS A 139 8.37 9.19 -5.70
C LYS A 139 9.83 8.91 -6.04
N THR A 140 10.73 9.07 -5.09
CA THR A 140 12.18 9.00 -5.25
C THR A 140 12.86 8.46 -3.99
N VAL A 141 14.10 7.98 -4.12
CA VAL A 141 14.91 7.58 -2.96
C VAL A 141 15.12 8.74 -1.98
N SER A 142 15.23 9.98 -2.46
CA SER A 142 15.35 11.15 -1.59
C SER A 142 14.13 11.37 -0.69
N ASP A 143 12.95 10.91 -1.08
CA ASP A 143 11.76 10.97 -0.22
C ASP A 143 11.88 9.98 0.95
N ILE A 144 12.50 8.82 0.72
CA ILE A 144 12.79 7.83 1.77
C ILE A 144 13.80 8.39 2.76
N GLU A 145 14.91 8.96 2.27
CA GLU A 145 15.91 9.58 3.13
C GLU A 145 15.32 10.75 3.93
N ARG A 146 14.42 11.53 3.30
CA ARG A 146 13.69 12.61 3.95
C ARG A 146 12.77 12.07 5.06
N ALA A 147 11.99 11.03 4.77
CA ALA A 147 11.10 10.43 5.76
C ALA A 147 11.87 9.94 6.98
N HIS A 148 12.99 9.24 6.77
CA HIS A 148 13.87 8.80 7.85
C HIS A 148 14.38 9.98 8.70
N ARG A 149 14.93 11.03 8.07
CA ARG A 149 15.41 12.23 8.78
C ARG A 149 14.32 12.99 9.54
N GLU A 150 13.10 13.02 9.00
CA GLU A 150 11.96 13.72 9.59
C GLU A 150 11.19 12.86 10.61
N GLY A 151 11.61 11.63 10.90
CA GLY A 151 10.87 10.74 11.80
C GLY A 151 9.50 10.32 11.23
N LYS A 152 9.36 10.33 9.91
CA LYS A 152 8.16 10.03 9.13
C LYS A 152 8.30 8.69 8.40
N ILE A 153 7.32 8.36 7.56
CA ILE A 153 7.35 7.18 6.70
C ILE A 153 7.11 7.61 5.24
N ALA A 154 8.00 7.17 4.36
CA ALA A 154 7.81 7.25 2.92
C ALA A 154 6.79 6.20 2.49
N TRP A 155 5.68 6.65 1.93
CA TRP A 155 4.61 5.80 1.42
C TRP A 155 4.74 5.67 -0.10
N VAL A 156 5.03 4.46 -0.57
CA VAL A 156 5.17 4.14 -1.98
C VAL A 156 3.91 3.41 -2.43
N PRO A 157 3.07 3.97 -3.33
CA PRO A 157 2.00 3.20 -3.93
C PRO A 157 2.59 2.12 -4.83
N SER A 158 2.19 0.89 -4.59
CA SER A 158 2.58 -0.29 -5.36
C SER A 158 1.36 -1.09 -5.81
N MET A 159 1.57 -1.97 -6.77
CA MET A 159 0.56 -2.90 -7.25
C MET A 159 1.20 -4.27 -7.42
N GLU A 160 0.53 -5.32 -6.95
CA GLU A 160 1.12 -6.68 -6.98
C GLU A 160 0.96 -7.35 -8.34
N GLY A 161 0.03 -6.83 -9.16
CA GLY A 161 -0.26 -7.35 -10.48
C GLY A 161 -0.64 -6.26 -11.47
N ALA A 162 -0.29 -6.47 -12.73
CA ALA A 162 -0.59 -5.56 -13.83
C ALA A 162 -1.89 -5.89 -14.55
N ALA A 163 -2.76 -6.73 -14.00
CA ALA A 163 -4.08 -6.98 -14.60
C ALA A 163 -4.86 -5.70 -14.96
N PRO A 164 -4.80 -4.60 -14.18
CA PRO A 164 -5.51 -3.35 -14.49
C PRO A 164 -5.00 -2.61 -15.73
N ILE A 165 -3.77 -2.88 -16.19
CA ILE A 165 -3.28 -2.24 -17.43
C ILE A 165 -3.92 -2.85 -18.68
N GLU A 166 -4.52 -4.05 -18.55
CA GLU A 166 -5.17 -4.78 -19.64
C GLU A 166 -4.24 -4.87 -20.86
N ASN A 167 -4.65 -4.34 -22.02
CA ASN A 167 -3.87 -4.29 -23.26
C ASN A 167 -3.35 -2.87 -23.58
N GLU A 168 -3.29 -1.97 -22.60
CA GLU A 168 -3.01 -0.54 -22.78
C GLU A 168 -1.72 -0.11 -22.06
N LEU A 169 -0.62 0.05 -22.82
CA LEU A 169 0.68 0.41 -22.24
C LEU A 169 0.69 1.78 -21.55
N ASP A 170 -0.09 2.73 -22.03
CA ASP A 170 -0.11 4.10 -21.49
C ASP A 170 -0.69 4.15 -20.07
N ARG A 171 -1.38 3.09 -19.62
CA ARG A 171 -1.79 2.96 -18.22
C ARG A 171 -0.61 2.82 -17.27
N ILE A 172 0.54 2.30 -17.72
CA ILE A 172 1.78 2.28 -16.94
C ILE A 172 2.25 3.72 -16.67
N ASP A 173 2.25 4.57 -17.70
CA ASP A 173 2.66 5.97 -17.62
C ASP A 173 1.71 6.77 -16.73
N ILE A 174 0.39 6.51 -16.81
CA ILE A 174 -0.60 7.13 -15.93
C ILE A 174 -0.34 6.76 -14.47
N LEU A 175 -0.18 5.46 -14.16
CA LEU A 175 0.11 5.00 -12.80
C LEU A 175 1.41 5.61 -12.28
N TYR A 176 2.46 5.65 -13.10
CA TYR A 176 3.72 6.29 -12.75
C TYR A 176 3.56 7.78 -12.44
N GLY A 177 2.78 8.50 -13.27
CA GLY A 177 2.46 9.92 -13.07
C GLY A 177 1.69 10.19 -11.77
N LEU A 178 0.81 9.27 -11.37
CA LEU A 178 0.09 9.33 -10.09
C LEU A 178 0.97 8.95 -8.89
N GLY A 179 2.16 8.41 -9.12
CA GLY A 179 3.18 8.15 -8.11
C GLY A 179 3.51 6.68 -7.89
N VAL A 180 2.90 5.74 -8.61
CA VAL A 180 3.23 4.30 -8.49
C VAL A 180 4.69 4.08 -8.85
N ARG A 181 5.42 3.32 -8.02
CA ARG A 181 6.85 3.00 -8.23
C ARG A 181 7.16 1.51 -8.24
N LEU A 182 6.15 0.66 -8.08
CA LEU A 182 6.27 -0.78 -8.22
C LEU A 182 4.99 -1.32 -8.84
N LEU A 183 5.15 -2.04 -9.96
CA LEU A 183 4.06 -2.72 -10.65
C LEU A 183 4.49 -4.16 -10.92
N GLY A 184 3.92 -5.11 -10.17
CA GLY A 184 4.12 -6.53 -10.39
C GLY A 184 3.57 -6.96 -11.74
N VAL A 185 4.28 -7.87 -12.43
CA VAL A 185 3.86 -8.33 -13.76
C VAL A 185 2.56 -9.13 -13.68
N THR A 186 2.50 -10.08 -12.75
CA THR A 186 1.35 -10.95 -12.48
C THR A 186 1.19 -11.11 -10.98
N TYR A 187 -0.05 -11.27 -10.54
CA TYR A 187 -0.35 -11.77 -9.21
C TYR A 187 -0.40 -13.31 -9.24
N SER A 188 -1.31 -13.92 -8.49
CA SER A 188 -1.61 -15.35 -8.54
C SER A 188 -2.17 -15.78 -9.89
N GLU A 189 -3.09 -15.01 -10.46
CA GLU A 189 -3.71 -15.25 -11.76
C GLU A 189 -2.85 -14.70 -12.91
N SER A 190 -2.95 -15.34 -14.08
CA SER A 190 -2.43 -14.77 -15.32
C SER A 190 -3.17 -13.52 -15.74
N ASN A 191 -2.47 -12.68 -16.49
CA ASN A 191 -3.04 -11.52 -17.17
C ASN A 191 -2.44 -11.38 -18.57
N ALA A 192 -2.69 -10.26 -19.24
CA ALA A 192 -2.19 -10.04 -20.60
C ALA A 192 -0.64 -10.06 -20.71
N LEU A 193 0.08 -9.85 -19.61
CA LEU A 193 1.54 -9.74 -19.59
C LEU A 193 2.22 -11.10 -19.41
N GLY A 194 1.62 -12.04 -18.69
CA GLY A 194 2.26 -13.32 -18.42
C GLY A 194 1.42 -14.26 -17.57
N ASN A 195 2.04 -15.39 -17.22
CA ASN A 195 1.41 -16.41 -16.39
C ASN A 195 1.62 -16.16 -14.90
N GLY A 196 0.53 -16.20 -14.14
CA GLY A 196 0.57 -16.20 -12.68
C GLY A 196 0.81 -17.62 -12.14
N MET A 197 1.16 -17.72 -10.85
CA MET A 197 1.53 -19.00 -10.24
C MET A 197 0.39 -20.03 -10.14
N LYS A 198 -0.88 -19.63 -10.37
CA LYS A 198 -2.03 -20.55 -10.37
C LYS A 198 -2.20 -21.34 -11.67
N GLU A 199 -1.45 -21.01 -12.72
CA GLU A 199 -1.56 -21.74 -13.98
C GLU A 199 -0.91 -23.11 -13.91
N ASP A 200 -1.52 -24.09 -14.60
CA ASP A 200 -0.95 -25.43 -14.74
C ASP A 200 0.38 -25.45 -15.51
N ARG A 201 0.64 -24.40 -16.32
CA ARG A 201 1.84 -24.29 -17.15
C ARG A 201 2.35 -22.86 -17.16
N ASP A 202 3.67 -22.74 -17.02
CA ASP A 202 4.38 -21.47 -17.12
C ASP A 202 4.85 -21.19 -18.56
N GLY A 203 4.26 -20.19 -19.20
CA GLY A 203 4.67 -19.66 -20.50
C GLY A 203 5.54 -18.40 -20.40
N GLY A 204 5.85 -17.94 -19.18
CA GLY A 204 6.58 -16.71 -18.90
C GLY A 204 5.85 -15.46 -19.38
N LEU A 205 6.62 -14.47 -19.86
CA LEU A 205 6.07 -13.24 -20.43
C LEU A 205 5.52 -13.45 -21.84
N THR A 206 4.30 -12.94 -22.06
CA THR A 206 3.72 -12.80 -23.40
C THR A 206 4.53 -11.78 -24.22
N LYS A 207 4.24 -11.67 -25.53
CA LYS A 207 4.82 -10.61 -26.37
C LYS A 207 4.48 -9.22 -25.83
N PHE A 208 3.21 -9.02 -25.45
CA PHE A 208 2.75 -7.77 -24.82
C PHE A 208 3.41 -7.54 -23.46
N GLY A 209 3.57 -8.58 -22.63
CA GLY A 209 4.29 -8.47 -21.36
C GLY A 209 5.73 -8.01 -21.52
N LYS A 210 6.44 -8.47 -22.56
CA LYS A 210 7.79 -7.97 -22.87
C LYS A 210 7.78 -6.49 -23.25
N GLU A 211 6.74 -5.99 -23.91
CA GLU A 211 6.58 -4.57 -24.21
C GLU A 211 6.25 -3.75 -22.96
N ALA A 212 5.39 -4.28 -22.08
CA ALA A 212 5.07 -3.68 -20.79
C ALA A 212 6.31 -3.55 -19.90
N VAL A 213 7.12 -4.61 -19.77
CA VAL A 213 8.40 -4.54 -19.01
C VAL A 213 9.35 -3.50 -19.61
N ARG A 214 9.45 -3.43 -20.95
CA ARG A 214 10.23 -2.35 -21.59
C ARG A 214 9.67 -0.97 -21.31
N ARG A 215 8.34 -0.81 -21.21
CA ARG A 215 7.71 0.47 -20.82
C ARG A 215 8.02 0.82 -19.37
N MET A 216 7.86 -0.11 -18.43
CA MET A 216 8.25 0.05 -17.02
C MET A 216 9.71 0.51 -16.92
N ASN A 217 10.65 -0.17 -17.58
CA ASN A 217 12.07 0.20 -17.58
C ASN A 217 12.35 1.60 -18.14
N LYS A 218 11.49 2.11 -19.04
CA LYS A 218 11.64 3.46 -19.61
C LYS A 218 11.11 4.57 -18.71
N VAL A 219 10.00 4.33 -18.02
CA VAL A 219 9.39 5.32 -17.12
C VAL A 219 10.08 5.38 -15.76
N GLY A 220 10.62 4.24 -15.31
CA GLY A 220 11.27 4.06 -14.00
C GLY A 220 10.37 3.37 -13.00
#